data_AF-A0A6L7NEL3-F1
#
_entry.id   AF-A0A6L7NEL3-F1
#
_cell.length_a   1.000
_cell.length_b   1.000
_cell.length_c   1.000
_cell.angle_alpha   90.00
_cell.angle_beta   90.00
_cell.angle_gamma   90.00
#
_symmetry.space_group_name_H-M   'P 1'
#
loop_
_entity.id
_entity.type
_entity.pdbx_description
1 polymer ?
#
loop_
_entity_poly.entity_id
_entity_poly.type
_entity_poly.pdbx_seq_one_letter_code
_entity_poly.pdbx_strand_id
1 'polypeptide(L)'
;MSPRAWLAAAARRHPLLAGVTALYVAVWTVYGIATDAAGVYAYLVWMVFAVGLMAYLDGLVRFSTHVLVLLCIVGFCHMAGANLEISGSILYRQVWFGFVRYDYLVHVFGLGAAGLAVWEATRRMLAADSGVRAAVVVILGANTVGALIEIGEYLASMSFSEVRVDAYVNNMQDLIANLVGSLIAAWWATRRAAKECIIHLAAPPPGAHAPDRPTRDDPGQW
;
A
#
# COMPACT_ATOMS: atom_id res chain seq x y z
N MET A 1 8.74 -4.47 -22.32
CA MET A 1 7.81 -5.57 -21.98
C MET A 1 6.38 -5.08 -22.19
N SER A 2 5.49 -5.88 -22.77
CA SER A 2 4.09 -5.50 -22.95
C SER A 2 3.32 -5.53 -21.61
N PRO A 3 2.19 -4.81 -21.45
CA PRO A 3 1.38 -4.86 -20.23
C PRO A 3 0.99 -6.28 -19.81
N ARG A 4 0.65 -7.13 -20.79
CA ARG A 4 0.35 -8.56 -20.57
C ARG A 4 1.53 -9.32 -19.96
N ALA A 5 2.75 -9.01 -20.38
CA ALA A 5 3.94 -9.67 -19.87
C ALA A 5 4.21 -9.30 -18.40
N TRP A 6 3.95 -8.05 -18.00
CA TRP A 6 4.06 -7.61 -16.60
C TRP A 6 3.04 -8.30 -15.69
N LEU A 7 1.77 -8.31 -16.09
CA LEU A 7 0.70 -9.01 -15.37
C LEU A 7 1.03 -10.49 -15.18
N ALA A 8 1.45 -11.16 -16.25
CA ALA A 8 1.79 -12.58 -16.20
C ALA A 8 3.03 -12.83 -15.31
N ALA A 9 4.02 -11.92 -15.31
CA ALA A 9 5.18 -12.03 -14.44
C ALA A 9 4.82 -11.83 -12.96
N ALA A 10 4.02 -10.81 -12.64
CA ALA A 10 3.54 -10.56 -11.28
C ALA A 10 2.71 -11.73 -10.75
N ALA A 11 1.78 -12.25 -11.56
CA ALA A 11 0.95 -13.41 -11.20
C ALA A 11 1.78 -14.67 -10.96
N ARG A 12 2.84 -14.91 -11.74
CA ARG A 12 3.75 -16.04 -11.51
C ARG A 12 4.58 -15.89 -10.23
N ARG A 13 4.96 -14.65 -9.89
CA ARG A 13 5.77 -14.38 -8.69
C ARG A 13 4.94 -14.47 -7.41
N HIS A 14 3.68 -14.06 -7.45
CA HIS A 14 2.76 -14.07 -6.30
C HIS A 14 1.43 -14.75 -6.65
N PRO A 15 1.43 -16.06 -6.94
CA PRO A 15 0.26 -16.74 -7.49
C PRO A 15 -0.94 -16.76 -6.53
N LEU A 16 -0.69 -16.90 -5.22
CA LEU A 16 -1.74 -16.87 -4.21
C LEU A 16 -2.42 -15.49 -4.14
N LEU A 17 -1.63 -14.41 -4.12
CA LEU A 17 -2.19 -13.05 -4.09
C LEU A 17 -2.96 -12.75 -5.38
N ALA A 18 -2.42 -13.12 -6.54
CA ALA A 18 -3.12 -12.95 -7.81
C ALA A 18 -4.46 -13.72 -7.82
N GLY A 19 -4.47 -14.96 -7.31
CA GLY A 19 -5.68 -15.77 -7.16
C GLY A 19 -6.71 -15.14 -6.23
N VAL A 20 -6.28 -14.68 -5.04
CA VAL A 20 -7.14 -14.01 -4.06
C VAL A 20 -7.71 -12.71 -4.65
N THR A 21 -6.88 -11.91 -5.30
CA THR A 21 -7.31 -10.67 -5.97
C THR A 21 -8.33 -10.95 -7.06
N ALA A 22 -8.05 -11.89 -7.95
CA ALA A 22 -8.99 -12.26 -9.00
C ALA A 22 -10.32 -12.77 -8.41
N LEU A 23 -10.26 -13.58 -7.35
CA LEU A 23 -11.44 -14.12 -6.69
C LEU A 23 -12.30 -13.01 -6.09
N TYR A 24 -11.75 -12.12 -5.26
CA TYR A 24 -12.60 -11.10 -4.64
C TYR A 24 -13.11 -10.08 -5.66
N VAL A 25 -12.33 -9.77 -6.71
CA VAL A 25 -12.81 -8.88 -7.78
C VAL A 25 -14.01 -9.53 -8.47
N ALA A 26 -13.90 -10.81 -8.83
CA ALA A 26 -15.02 -11.53 -9.45
C ALA A 26 -16.25 -11.59 -8.51
N VAL A 27 -16.05 -11.93 -7.24
CA VAL A 27 -17.15 -12.01 -6.25
C VAL A 27 -17.85 -10.66 -6.09
N TRP A 28 -17.10 -9.56 -5.88
CA TRP A 28 -17.71 -8.25 -5.71
C TRP A 28 -18.37 -7.71 -6.98
N THR A 29 -17.81 -8.01 -8.15
CA THR A 29 -18.44 -7.65 -9.43
C THR A 29 -19.75 -8.41 -9.64
N VAL A 30 -19.75 -9.73 -9.42
CA VAL A 30 -20.97 -10.55 -9.53
C VAL A 30 -22.02 -10.07 -8.52
N TYR A 31 -21.61 -9.84 -7.27
CA TYR A 31 -22.49 -9.31 -6.24
C TYR A 31 -23.08 -7.96 -6.65
N GLY A 32 -22.24 -6.99 -7.03
CA GLY A 32 -22.68 -5.65 -7.39
C GLY A 32 -23.64 -5.63 -8.59
N ILE A 33 -23.41 -6.47 -9.60
CA ILE A 33 -24.35 -6.64 -10.72
C ILE A 33 -25.67 -7.26 -10.23
N ALA A 34 -25.60 -8.29 -9.38
CA ALA A 34 -26.79 -8.99 -8.89
C ALA A 34 -27.67 -8.11 -7.97
N THR A 35 -27.08 -7.12 -7.30
CA THR A 35 -27.79 -6.19 -6.42
C THR A 35 -28.04 -4.82 -7.06
N ASP A 36 -27.75 -4.65 -8.35
CA ASP A 36 -27.84 -3.37 -9.07
C ASP A 36 -27.10 -2.22 -8.35
N ALA A 37 -25.94 -2.54 -7.75
CA ALA A 37 -25.14 -1.58 -7.01
C ALA A 37 -24.56 -0.54 -7.98
N ALA A 38 -24.95 0.72 -7.80
CA ALA A 38 -24.61 1.80 -8.73
C ALA A 38 -23.09 1.99 -8.97
N GLY A 39 -22.26 1.70 -7.97
CA GLY A 39 -20.81 1.86 -8.05
C GLY A 39 -20.06 0.74 -8.79
N VAL A 40 -20.69 -0.39 -9.12
CA VAL A 40 -19.97 -1.61 -9.52
C VAL A 40 -19.04 -1.41 -10.72
N TYR A 41 -19.50 -0.69 -11.74
CA TYR A 41 -18.73 -0.51 -12.98
C TYR A 41 -17.57 0.48 -12.80
N ALA A 42 -17.80 1.61 -12.13
CA ALA A 42 -16.77 2.60 -11.87
C ALA A 42 -15.62 1.99 -11.03
N TYR A 43 -15.97 1.27 -9.97
CA TYR A 43 -14.98 0.61 -9.12
C TYR A 43 -14.31 -0.59 -9.80
N LEU A 44 -14.99 -1.32 -10.68
CA LEU A 44 -14.34 -2.37 -11.47
C LEU A 44 -13.26 -1.79 -12.40
N VAL A 45 -13.55 -0.69 -13.10
CA VAL A 45 -12.56 -0.01 -13.96
C VAL A 45 -11.37 0.45 -13.13
N TRP A 46 -11.62 1.09 -11.99
CA TRP A 46 -10.56 1.54 -11.08
C TRP A 46 -9.73 0.35 -10.55
N MET A 47 -10.38 -0.75 -10.18
CA MET A 47 -9.71 -1.94 -9.67
C MET A 47 -8.81 -2.60 -10.72
N VAL A 48 -9.29 -2.74 -11.96
CA VAL A 48 -8.46 -3.27 -13.06
C VAL A 48 -7.25 -2.39 -13.31
N PHE A 49 -7.45 -1.06 -13.31
CA PHE A 49 -6.36 -0.10 -13.44
C PHE A 49 -5.35 -0.23 -12.29
N ALA A 50 -5.81 -0.24 -11.04
CA ALA A 50 -4.97 -0.33 -9.86
C ALA A 50 -4.16 -1.63 -9.81
N VAL A 51 -4.79 -2.78 -10.09
CA VAL A 51 -4.10 -4.09 -10.17
C VAL A 51 -3.04 -4.08 -11.27
N GLY A 52 -3.36 -3.52 -12.45
CA GLY A 52 -2.41 -3.38 -13.55
C GLY A 52 -1.21 -2.50 -13.20
N LEU A 53 -1.46 -1.35 -12.56
CA LEU A 53 -0.42 -0.44 -12.09
C LEU A 53 0.46 -1.10 -11.02
N MET A 54 -0.13 -1.80 -10.06
CA MET A 54 0.63 -2.48 -9.01
C MET A 54 1.46 -3.63 -9.56
N ALA A 55 0.96 -4.41 -10.51
CA ALA A 55 1.74 -5.45 -11.18
C ALA A 55 2.94 -4.87 -11.94
N TYR A 56 2.76 -3.72 -12.59
CA TYR A 56 3.84 -3.00 -13.25
C TYR A 56 4.88 -2.50 -12.25
N LEU A 57 4.46 -1.79 -11.19
CA LEU A 57 5.35 -1.25 -10.17
C LEU A 57 6.09 -2.35 -9.39
N ASP A 58 5.44 -3.48 -9.11
CA ASP A 58 6.08 -4.63 -8.48
C ASP A 58 7.19 -5.23 -9.35
N GLY A 59 7.04 -5.16 -10.68
CA GLY A 59 8.07 -5.52 -11.63
C GLY A 59 9.32 -4.63 -11.57
N LEU A 60 9.15 -3.35 -11.20
CA LEU A 60 10.24 -2.38 -11.09
C LEU A 60 10.89 -2.41 -9.70
N VAL A 61 10.07 -2.36 -8.65
CA VAL A 61 10.52 -2.19 -7.26
C VAL A 61 10.82 -3.52 -6.58
N ARG A 62 10.10 -4.57 -6.97
CA ARG A 62 10.04 -5.86 -6.28
C ARG A 62 9.58 -5.72 -4.83
N PHE A 63 8.32 -5.30 -4.66
CA PHE A 63 7.69 -5.12 -3.36
C PHE A 63 7.71 -6.41 -2.53
N SER A 64 7.79 -6.26 -1.22
CA SER A 64 7.65 -7.37 -0.29
C SER A 64 6.22 -7.92 -0.34
N THR A 65 6.08 -9.21 -0.04
CA THR A 65 4.76 -9.85 0.07
C THR A 65 3.87 -9.16 1.08
N HIS A 66 4.44 -8.57 2.15
CA HIS A 66 3.68 -7.85 3.16
C HIS A 66 2.99 -6.62 2.58
N VAL A 67 3.71 -5.77 1.84
CA VAL A 67 3.12 -4.59 1.18
C VAL A 67 2.03 -5.01 0.19
N LEU A 68 2.26 -6.07 -0.59
CA LEU A 68 1.28 -6.57 -1.55
C LEU A 68 0.03 -7.16 -0.87
N VAL A 69 0.17 -7.83 0.27
CA VAL A 69 -0.97 -8.29 1.08
C VAL A 69 -1.78 -7.09 1.59
N LEU A 70 -1.11 -6.05 2.11
CA LEU A 70 -1.80 -4.85 2.58
C LEU A 70 -2.58 -4.17 1.45
N LEU A 71 -1.94 -3.97 0.28
CA LEU A 71 -2.60 -3.40 -0.91
C LEU A 71 -3.75 -4.29 -1.42
N CYS A 72 -3.63 -5.62 -1.31
CA CYS A 72 -4.70 -6.55 -1.62
C CYS A 72 -5.91 -6.38 -0.68
N ILE A 73 -5.68 -6.19 0.63
CA ILE A 73 -6.73 -5.91 1.60
C ILE A 73 -7.38 -4.55 1.30
N VAL A 74 -6.60 -3.53 0.96
CA VAL A 74 -7.11 -2.21 0.54
C VAL A 74 -8.04 -2.35 -0.65
N GLY A 75 -7.62 -3.09 -1.69
CA GLY A 75 -8.46 -3.34 -2.87
C GLY A 75 -9.76 -4.08 -2.52
N PHE A 76 -9.69 -5.10 -1.67
CA PHE A 76 -10.88 -5.79 -1.16
C PHE A 76 -11.83 -4.83 -0.44
N CYS A 77 -11.31 -4.02 0.49
CA CYS A 77 -12.08 -3.06 1.26
C CYS A 77 -12.74 -2.00 0.37
N HIS A 78 -12.08 -1.55 -0.69
CA HIS A 78 -12.67 -0.58 -1.62
C HIS A 78 -13.84 -1.17 -2.41
N MET A 79 -13.70 -2.42 -2.89
CA MET A 79 -14.79 -3.11 -3.59
C MET A 79 -15.96 -3.37 -2.65
N ALA A 80 -15.69 -3.79 -1.41
CA ALA A 80 -16.73 -3.94 -0.39
C ALA A 80 -17.42 -2.60 -0.11
N GLY A 81 -16.64 -1.52 0.05
CA GLY A 81 -17.12 -0.16 0.30
C GLY A 81 -18.17 0.32 -0.69
N ALA A 82 -17.91 0.05 -1.97
CA ALA A 82 -18.74 0.53 -3.08
C ALA A 82 -19.97 -0.35 -3.38
N ASN A 83 -19.86 -1.66 -3.14
CA ASN A 83 -20.87 -2.62 -3.57
C ASN A 83 -21.78 -3.08 -2.43
N LEU A 84 -21.29 -3.11 -1.18
CA LEU A 84 -22.07 -3.60 -0.07
C LEU A 84 -22.99 -2.50 0.46
N GLU A 85 -24.31 -2.72 0.36
CA GLU A 85 -25.31 -1.86 0.98
C GLU A 85 -25.74 -2.39 2.34
N ILE A 86 -25.76 -1.51 3.34
CA ILE A 86 -26.21 -1.80 4.69
C ILE A 86 -27.19 -0.70 5.10
N SER A 87 -28.39 -1.08 5.55
CA SER A 87 -29.40 -0.11 6.03
C SER A 87 -29.71 1.01 5.03
N GLY A 88 -29.77 0.70 3.73
CA GLY A 88 -30.13 1.65 2.68
C GLY A 88 -29.01 2.62 2.25
N SER A 89 -27.75 2.36 2.62
CA SER A 89 -26.61 3.11 2.08
C SER A 89 -25.37 2.22 1.90
N ILE A 90 -24.51 2.58 0.95
CA ILE A 90 -23.26 1.88 0.69
C ILE A 90 -22.34 1.88 1.91
N LEU A 91 -21.46 0.88 2.01
CA LEU A 91 -20.59 0.68 3.15
C LEU A 91 -19.69 1.90 3.45
N TYR A 92 -19.24 2.65 2.44
CA TYR A 92 -18.50 3.91 2.65
C TYR A 92 -19.24 4.96 3.49
N ARG A 93 -20.57 5.00 3.41
CA ARG A 93 -21.40 5.96 4.13
C ARG A 93 -21.71 5.52 5.56
N GLN A 94 -21.34 4.31 5.94
CA GLN A 94 -21.61 3.78 7.28
C GLN A 94 -20.76 4.49 8.31
N VAL A 95 -21.43 5.04 9.34
CA VAL A 95 -20.80 5.65 10.51
C VAL A 95 -20.88 4.65 11.66
N TRP A 96 -19.72 4.29 12.19
CA TRP A 96 -19.58 3.45 13.37
C TRP A 96 -19.22 4.30 14.59
N PHE A 97 -19.72 3.89 15.75
CA PHE A 97 -19.49 4.57 17.04
C PHE A 97 -19.87 6.06 17.06
N GLY A 98 -20.69 6.51 16.10
CA GLY A 98 -21.16 7.89 16.00
C GLY A 98 -20.20 8.89 15.35
N PHE A 99 -18.96 8.50 15.01
CA PHE A 99 -17.98 9.43 14.42
C PHE A 99 -16.95 8.79 13.45
N VAL A 100 -16.88 7.46 13.34
CA VAL A 100 -15.91 6.80 12.46
C VAL A 100 -16.62 6.31 11.20
N ARG A 101 -16.39 6.96 10.06
CA ARG A 101 -16.85 6.41 8.79
C ARG A 101 -15.94 5.29 8.31
N TYR A 102 -16.55 4.27 7.70
CA TYR A 102 -15.81 3.19 7.04
C TYR A 102 -14.76 3.73 6.07
N ASP A 103 -15.14 4.75 5.30
CA ASP A 103 -14.29 5.46 4.36
C ASP A 103 -12.96 5.90 4.97
N TYR A 104 -13.01 6.58 6.11
CA TYR A 104 -11.81 7.06 6.80
C TYR A 104 -10.88 5.92 7.21
N LEU A 105 -11.42 4.76 7.57
CA LEU A 105 -10.60 3.59 7.90
C LEU A 105 -9.91 3.02 6.66
N VAL A 106 -10.62 2.97 5.53
CA VAL A 106 -10.05 2.55 4.24
C VAL A 106 -8.94 3.52 3.81
N HIS A 107 -9.13 4.82 3.97
CA HIS A 107 -8.11 5.85 3.66
C HIS A 107 -6.89 5.75 4.58
N VAL A 108 -7.08 5.68 5.91
CA VAL A 108 -5.96 5.51 6.85
C VAL A 108 -5.16 4.24 6.52
N PHE A 109 -5.84 3.12 6.31
CA PHE A 109 -5.17 1.85 6.02
C PHE A 109 -4.54 1.84 4.62
N GLY A 110 -5.26 2.36 3.63
CA GLY A 110 -4.84 2.50 2.23
C GLY A 110 -3.57 3.31 2.09
N LEU A 111 -3.54 4.49 2.69
CA LEU A 111 -2.38 5.37 2.61
C LEU A 111 -1.25 4.96 3.56
N GLY A 112 -1.55 4.20 4.61
CA GLY A 112 -0.54 3.43 5.33
C GLY A 112 0.17 2.42 4.42
N ALA A 113 -0.59 1.58 3.70
CA ALA A 113 -0.04 0.59 2.77
C ALA A 113 0.73 1.24 1.60
N ALA A 114 0.17 2.31 1.01
CA ALA A 114 0.83 3.07 -0.04
C ALA A 114 2.13 3.73 0.46
N GLY A 115 2.15 4.26 1.69
CA GLY A 115 3.35 4.80 2.31
C GLY A 115 4.46 3.76 2.50
N LEU A 116 4.11 2.53 2.87
CA LEU A 116 5.07 1.43 2.93
C LEU A 116 5.59 1.04 1.54
N ALA A 117 4.74 1.06 0.52
CA ALA A 117 5.17 0.87 -0.87
C ALA A 117 6.14 1.97 -1.32
N VAL A 118 5.84 3.24 -1.02
CA VAL A 118 6.74 4.38 -1.28
C VAL A 118 8.09 4.17 -0.58
N TRP A 119 8.09 3.76 0.69
CA TRP A 119 9.32 3.42 1.41
C TRP A 119 10.12 2.33 0.68
N GLU A 120 9.50 1.20 0.31
CA GLU A 120 10.20 0.12 -0.38
C GLU A 120 10.77 0.54 -1.74
N ALA A 121 10.07 1.41 -2.46
CA ALA A 121 10.51 1.95 -3.74
C ALA A 121 11.70 2.92 -3.61
N THR A 122 11.79 3.65 -2.50
CA THR A 122 12.74 4.77 -2.35
C THR A 122 13.88 4.49 -1.39
N ARG A 123 13.77 3.52 -0.48
CA ARG A 123 14.73 3.29 0.61
C ARG A 123 16.18 3.11 0.16
N ARG A 124 16.41 2.54 -1.03
CA ARG A 124 17.77 2.35 -1.57
C ARG A 124 18.41 3.65 -2.05
N MET A 125 17.61 4.67 -2.33
CA MET A 125 18.07 6.00 -2.74
C MET A 125 18.29 6.91 -1.52
N LEU A 126 17.78 6.50 -0.36
CA LEU A 126 17.94 7.24 0.88
C LEU A 126 19.21 6.77 1.58
N ALA A 127 20.07 7.73 1.95
CA ALA A 127 21.25 7.43 2.75
C ALA A 127 20.83 6.71 4.04
N ALA A 128 21.63 5.73 4.48
CA ALA A 128 21.34 4.85 5.61
C ALA A 128 20.99 5.59 6.91
N ASP A 129 21.37 6.86 7.04
CA ASP A 129 21.47 7.56 8.31
C ASP A 129 20.41 8.64 8.57
N SER A 130 19.25 8.61 7.88
CA SER A 130 18.26 9.68 8.08
C SER A 130 16.82 9.19 8.13
N GLY A 131 16.40 8.76 9.33
CA GLY A 131 14.99 8.50 9.64
C GLY A 131 14.08 9.68 9.27
N VAL A 132 14.56 10.93 9.40
CA VAL A 132 13.82 12.12 8.96
C VAL A 132 13.58 12.14 7.46
N ARG A 133 14.57 11.81 6.61
CA ARG A 133 14.36 11.78 5.15
C ARG A 133 13.39 10.66 4.76
N ALA A 134 13.49 9.50 5.42
CA ALA A 134 12.53 8.42 5.25
C ALA A 134 11.11 8.87 5.59
N ALA A 135 10.92 9.56 6.73
CA ALA A 135 9.62 10.09 7.12
C ALA A 135 9.07 11.08 6.08
N VAL A 136 9.87 12.07 5.67
CA VAL A 136 9.46 13.10 4.70
C VAL A 136 9.05 12.46 3.38
N VAL A 137 9.85 11.54 2.83
CA VAL A 137 9.56 10.88 1.55
C VAL A 137 8.28 10.05 1.64
N VAL A 138 8.09 9.30 2.73
CA VAL A 138 6.88 8.49 2.92
C VAL A 138 5.64 9.36 3.08
N ILE A 139 5.70 10.41 3.91
CA ILE A 139 4.57 11.33 4.11
C ILE A 139 4.18 11.99 2.79
N LEU A 140 5.14 12.62 2.09
CA LEU A 140 4.84 13.34 0.86
C LEU A 140 4.41 12.40 -0.27
N GLY A 141 5.07 11.24 -0.42
CA GLY A 141 4.74 10.28 -1.46
C GLY A 141 3.36 9.64 -1.24
N ALA A 142 3.04 9.23 -0.01
CA ALA A 142 1.72 8.68 0.31
C ALA A 142 0.62 9.72 0.13
N ASN A 143 0.80 10.95 0.61
CA ASN A 143 -0.22 12.00 0.42
C ASN A 143 -0.36 12.43 -1.05
N THR A 144 0.69 12.29 -1.87
CA THR A 144 0.58 12.47 -3.32
C THR A 144 -0.32 11.39 -3.93
N VAL A 145 -0.15 10.13 -3.52
CA VAL A 145 -1.07 9.04 -3.92
C VAL A 145 -2.50 9.33 -3.45
N GLY A 146 -2.67 9.78 -2.21
CA GLY A 146 -3.98 10.15 -1.65
C GLY A 146 -4.65 11.25 -2.46
N ALA A 147 -3.93 12.34 -2.73
CA ALA A 147 -4.45 13.42 -3.57
C ALA A 147 -4.85 12.97 -4.98
N LEU A 148 -4.10 12.05 -5.60
CA LEU A 148 -4.47 11.48 -6.90
C LEU A 148 -5.73 10.62 -6.83
N ILE A 149 -5.94 9.90 -5.72
CA ILE A 149 -7.19 9.16 -5.46
C ILE A 149 -8.35 10.15 -5.34
N GLU A 150 -8.25 11.18 -4.50
CA GLU A 150 -9.30 12.19 -4.34
C GLU A 150 -9.65 12.91 -5.66
N ILE A 151 -8.64 13.21 -6.48
CA ILE A 151 -8.86 13.78 -7.83
C ILE A 151 -9.63 12.80 -8.71
N GLY A 152 -9.28 11.51 -8.67
CA GLY A 152 -9.98 10.47 -9.40
C GLY A 152 -11.45 10.34 -8.98
N GLU A 153 -11.72 10.37 -7.68
CA GLU A 153 -13.08 10.33 -7.13
C GLU A 153 -13.89 11.57 -7.51
N TYR A 154 -13.28 12.75 -7.42
CA TYR A 154 -13.90 13.99 -7.90
C TYR A 154 -14.28 13.90 -9.38
N LEU A 155 -13.37 13.45 -10.24
CA LEU A 155 -13.66 13.29 -11.68
C LEU A 155 -14.73 12.22 -11.95
N ALA A 156 -14.75 11.14 -11.16
CA ALA A 156 -15.80 10.12 -11.24
C ALA A 156 -17.16 10.72 -10.86
N SER A 157 -17.23 11.56 -9.83
CA SER A 157 -18.46 12.23 -9.40
C SER A 157 -19.02 13.21 -10.43
N MET A 158 -18.15 13.78 -11.27
CA MET A 158 -18.58 14.61 -12.40
C MET A 158 -19.19 13.79 -13.55
N SER A 159 -18.82 12.50 -13.62
CA SER A 159 -19.19 11.61 -14.73
C SER A 159 -20.39 10.71 -14.38
N PHE A 160 -20.57 10.38 -13.10
CA PHE A 160 -21.59 9.46 -12.60
C PHE A 160 -22.36 10.10 -11.45
N SER A 161 -23.65 10.38 -11.67
CA SER A 161 -24.52 11.01 -10.67
C SER A 161 -24.68 10.18 -9.40
N GLU A 162 -24.41 8.88 -9.48
CA GLU A 162 -24.51 7.93 -8.39
C GLU A 162 -23.24 7.93 -7.51
N VAL A 163 -22.10 8.38 -8.06
CA VAL A 163 -20.85 8.56 -7.31
C VAL A 163 -20.90 9.93 -6.64
N ARG A 164 -21.68 10.05 -5.58
CA ARG A 164 -21.77 11.29 -4.78
C ARG A 164 -20.70 11.24 -3.70
N VAL A 165 -19.59 11.94 -3.90
CA VAL A 165 -18.66 12.29 -2.83
C VAL A 165 -19.26 13.50 -2.11
N ASP A 166 -19.42 13.45 -0.79
CA ASP A 166 -20.15 14.46 -0.05
C ASP A 166 -19.33 15.77 0.09
N ALA A 167 -19.37 16.62 -0.93
CA ALA A 167 -18.86 18.00 -0.86
C ALA A 167 -17.37 18.15 -0.46
N TYR A 168 -16.94 19.41 -0.33
CA TYR A 168 -15.60 19.79 0.13
C TYR A 168 -15.21 19.17 1.48
N VAL A 169 -16.20 18.95 2.37
CA VAL A 169 -15.97 18.41 3.71
C VAL A 169 -15.50 16.96 3.67
N ASN A 170 -16.08 16.10 2.82
CA ASN A 170 -15.62 14.71 2.69
C ASN A 170 -14.17 14.66 2.24
N ASN A 171 -13.87 15.34 1.14
CA ASN A 171 -12.53 15.41 0.58
C ASN A 171 -11.49 15.90 1.62
N MET A 172 -11.83 16.90 2.45
CA MET A 172 -10.92 17.32 3.51
C MET A 172 -10.75 16.26 4.60
N GLN A 173 -11.80 15.53 4.96
CA GLN A 173 -11.72 14.45 5.94
C GLN A 173 -10.91 13.26 5.40
N ASP A 174 -11.02 12.96 4.12
CA ASP A 174 -10.26 11.90 3.46
C ASP A 174 -8.78 12.27 3.38
N LEU A 175 -8.44 13.53 3.06
CA LEU A 175 -7.06 14.02 3.15
C LEU A 175 -6.49 13.96 4.58
N ILE A 176 -7.31 14.21 5.61
CA ILE A 176 -6.88 14.02 7.02
C ILE A 176 -6.63 12.54 7.31
N ALA A 177 -7.51 11.64 6.86
CA ALA A 177 -7.34 10.19 6.99
C ALA A 177 -6.07 9.71 6.26
N ASN A 178 -5.83 10.22 5.05
CA ASN A 178 -4.63 9.98 4.24
C ASN A 178 -3.36 10.40 5.00
N LEU A 179 -3.37 11.60 5.59
CA LEU A 179 -2.27 12.10 6.42
C LEU A 179 -2.00 11.16 7.60
N VAL A 180 -3.04 10.75 8.34
CA VAL A 180 -2.89 9.82 9.47
C VAL A 180 -2.26 8.50 9.02
N GLY A 181 -2.74 7.90 7.93
CA GLY A 181 -2.15 6.69 7.35
C GLY A 181 -0.68 6.86 6.99
N SER A 182 -0.34 7.99 6.35
CA SER A 182 1.03 8.30 5.96
C SER A 182 1.97 8.50 7.15
N LEU A 183 1.48 9.07 8.26
CA LEU A 183 2.26 9.25 9.50
C LEU A 183 2.58 7.90 10.15
N ILE A 184 1.62 6.97 10.15
CA ILE A 184 1.84 5.59 10.65
C ILE A 184 2.90 4.88 9.81
N ALA A 185 2.80 4.97 8.47
CA ALA A 185 3.79 4.37 7.57
C ALA A 185 5.18 4.99 7.75
N ALA A 186 5.26 6.32 7.88
CA ALA A 186 6.49 7.05 8.10
C ALA A 186 7.16 6.65 9.42
N TRP A 187 6.39 6.55 10.51
CA TRP A 187 6.88 6.05 11.79
C TRP A 187 7.50 4.66 11.62
N TRP A 188 6.83 3.73 10.94
CA TRP A 188 7.36 2.39 10.69
C TRP A 188 8.66 2.43 9.85
N ALA A 189 8.67 3.24 8.78
CA ALA A 189 9.82 3.39 7.89
C ALA A 189 11.04 3.96 8.64
N THR A 190 10.86 4.95 9.50
CA THR A 190 11.96 5.52 10.31
C THR A 190 12.60 4.48 11.23
N ARG A 191 11.78 3.61 11.85
CA ARG A 191 12.26 2.52 12.72
C ARG A 191 13.04 1.48 11.93
N ARG A 192 12.68 1.23 10.67
CA ARG A 192 13.43 0.34 9.77
C ARG A 192 14.74 0.95 9.33
N ALA A 193 14.74 2.20 8.89
CA ALA A 193 15.95 2.93 8.50
C ALA A 193 16.98 2.97 9.64
N ALA A 194 16.54 3.26 10.88
CA ALA A 194 17.42 3.28 12.04
C ALA A 194 18.08 1.92 12.32
N LYS A 195 17.34 0.82 12.17
CA LYS A 195 17.90 -0.54 12.34
C LYS A 195 18.93 -0.86 11.27
N GLU A 196 18.68 -0.48 10.02
CA GLU A 196 19.62 -0.68 8.91
C GLU A 196 20.92 0.10 9.14
N CYS A 197 20.85 1.33 9.67
CA CYS A 197 22.03 2.10 10.08
C CYS A 197 22.85 1.40 11.17
N ILE A 198 22.20 0.95 12.25
CA ILE A 198 22.89 0.27 13.36
C ILE A 198 23.63 -0.98 12.86
N ILE A 199 23.01 -1.76 11.98
CA ILE A 199 23.64 -2.95 11.38
C ILE A 199 24.86 -2.56 10.54
N HIS A 200 24.76 -1.50 9.74
CA HIS A 200 25.88 -1.01 8.95
C HIS A 200 27.04 -0.49 9.80
N LEU A 201 26.76 0.18 10.92
CA LEU A 201 27.79 0.65 11.86
C LEU A 201 28.42 -0.50 12.66
N ALA A 202 27.68 -1.59 12.91
CA ALA A 202 28.17 -2.76 13.62
C ALA A 202 28.96 -3.74 12.74
N ALA A 203 28.88 -3.60 11.40
CA ALA A 203 29.64 -4.42 10.48
C ALA A 203 31.13 -4.05 10.53
N PRO A 204 32.06 -5.02 10.62
CA PRO A 204 33.49 -4.72 10.57
C PRO A 204 33.83 -4.03 9.24
N PRO A 205 34.79 -3.08 9.23
CA PRO A 205 35.14 -2.36 8.02
C PRO A 205 35.60 -3.36 6.94
N PRO A 206 35.26 -3.11 5.66
CA PRO A 206 35.69 -3.97 4.57
C PRO A 206 37.22 -4.07 4.58
N GLY A 207 37.75 -5.29 4.79
CA GLY A 207 39.19 -5.54 4.89
C GLY A 207 39.73 -5.78 6.31
N ALA A 208 38.90 -5.67 7.36
CA ALA A 208 39.27 -6.19 8.67
C ALA A 208 39.25 -7.74 8.61
N HIS A 209 40.41 -8.33 8.29
CA HIS A 209 40.64 -9.76 8.50
C HIS A 209 40.30 -10.09 9.95
N ALA A 210 39.43 -11.08 10.15
CA ALA A 210 39.27 -11.65 11.48
C ALA A 210 40.67 -12.05 11.97
N PRO A 211 41.08 -11.67 13.20
CA PRO A 211 42.39 -12.06 13.71
C PRO A 211 42.51 -13.58 13.54
N ASP A 212 43.58 -14.03 12.89
CA ASP A 212 43.86 -15.44 12.67
C ASP A 212 43.63 -16.16 14.00
N ARG A 213 42.60 -17.02 14.05
CA ARG A 213 42.37 -17.83 15.24
C ARG A 213 43.67 -18.61 15.45
N PRO A 214 44.31 -18.52 16.63
CA PRO A 214 45.50 -19.31 16.89
C PRO A 214 45.13 -20.77 16.64
N THR A 215 45.75 -21.36 15.62
CA THR A 215 45.64 -22.78 15.32
C THR A 215 46.11 -23.51 16.57
N ARG A 216 45.24 -24.35 17.13
CA ARG A 216 45.42 -25.04 18.41
C ARG A 216 46.38 -26.23 18.27
N ASP A 217 47.49 -26.04 17.56
CA ASP A 217 48.44 -27.06 17.17
C ASP A 217 49.89 -26.62 17.45
N ASP A 218 50.17 -26.09 18.64
CA ASP A 218 51.54 -26.05 19.16
C ASP A 218 51.67 -26.95 20.41
N PRO A 219 51.96 -28.25 20.23
CA PRO A 219 52.16 -29.20 21.33
C PRO A 219 53.58 -29.12 21.93
N GLY A 220 54.22 -27.95 21.96
CA GLY A 220 55.67 -27.87 22.15
C GLY A 220 56.21 -26.73 23.00
N GLN A 221 55.63 -26.39 24.16
CA GLN A 221 56.36 -25.65 25.21
C GLN A 221 56.04 -26.20 26.61
N TRP A 222 56.94 -27.04 27.11
CA TRP A 222 57.22 -27.30 28.52
C TRP A 222 58.55 -26.66 28.86
#